data_AF-A0A0R2PML4-F1
#
_entry.id   AF-A0A0R2PML4-F1
#
_cell.length_a   1.000
_cell.length_b   1.000
_cell.length_c   1.000
_cell.angle_alpha   90.00
_cell.angle_beta   90.00
_cell.angle_gamma   90.00
#
_symmetry.space_group_name_H-M   'P 1'
#
loop_
_entity.id
_entity.type
_entity.pdbx_description
1 polymer ?
#
loop_
_entity_poly.entity_id
_entity_poly.type
_entity_poly.pdbx_seq_one_letter_code
_entity_poly.pdbx_strand_id
1 'polypeptide(L)'
;LGLLQSEDSLYSVSNIKIMRYVTATLKAAYLFKKNVHYLVRNQEVLLIDEHTGRTMSGRRMSEGIHQALECKENVPIQRESQTLASTTYQNFFRLFDQLSGMTGTADTEAAEFAEIYGLNVSIIPTNQPMARVDNEDLVFLTKEAKFKALVEEIQLLRAKEAPILVGTASVESSEIVSELLTSKNIEHQVLNAKHHEKEAEIIANAGRSGVVTIATNMAGRGTDIVLGGKQDEEDVDWVQRHKKVLDAGGLHILGTERHESRRIDNQLRGRSGRQGDPGYSKFFLSLEDDLLRLFISDSRRALFERIGMGDDHIEHKMLSRGIENAQKRIESRNFDIRKNLLEYDDVANDQRQAIYSLRNQLLEEDNISEAIGELIKEEMLALTGDFIPLESVESQWRIAELEKHLKEHYLIEENLEQAIAKNTKLTPERIAELIASQAATRYKEKYKKIEKNVAQLEKQVMLQVLDVHWKDHLAEMDHLRQSVGLRAYAQKNPKNEYKREAFEMFESMLDEINSEAIKILFRLELASEEELRELEERSVEAQKNKEMKLQQAQPELIIGRDDVPSSKQPSNPATVLREEPKLGRNDPCHCGSGKKYKQCHGKG
;
A
#
# COMPACT_ATOMS: atom_id res chain seq x y z
N LEU A 1 28.44 -25.75 -1.77
CA LEU A 1 27.79 -24.61 -2.46
C LEU A 1 28.75 -23.53 -2.90
N GLY A 2 29.95 -23.36 -2.32
CA GLY A 2 31.02 -22.53 -2.93
C GLY A 2 30.68 -21.05 -3.16
N LEU A 3 29.56 -20.58 -2.62
CA LEU A 3 29.03 -19.22 -2.80
C LEU A 3 29.74 -18.19 -1.92
N LEU A 4 30.49 -18.63 -0.90
CA LEU A 4 31.31 -17.80 -0.02
C LEU A 4 32.70 -18.40 -0.01
N GLN A 5 33.74 -17.59 -0.27
CA GLN A 5 35.11 -18.00 -0.01
C GLN A 5 35.37 -18.00 1.51
N SER A 6 36.36 -18.76 1.96
CA SER A 6 36.67 -18.92 3.39
C SER A 6 37.02 -17.62 4.12
N GLU A 7 37.35 -16.56 3.39
CA GLU A 7 37.75 -15.25 3.92
C GLU A 7 36.69 -14.16 3.72
N ASP A 8 35.57 -14.49 3.07
CA ASP A 8 34.51 -13.54 2.78
C ASP A 8 33.58 -13.33 3.98
N SER A 9 33.31 -12.06 4.29
CA SER A 9 32.30 -11.68 5.27
C SER A 9 30.90 -11.74 4.66
N LEU A 10 29.92 -12.23 5.41
CA LEU A 10 28.49 -12.13 5.07
C LEU A 10 28.01 -10.67 4.94
N TYR A 11 28.77 -9.72 5.50
CA TYR A 11 28.46 -8.29 5.48
C TYR A 11 29.17 -7.53 4.35
N SER A 12 29.88 -8.21 3.45
CA SER A 12 30.44 -7.56 2.26
C SER A 12 29.35 -7.23 1.25
N VAL A 13 29.55 -6.16 0.47
CA VAL A 13 28.58 -5.67 -0.54
C VAL A 13 28.26 -6.76 -1.58
N SER A 14 29.24 -7.58 -1.94
CA SER A 14 29.08 -8.72 -2.86
C SER A 14 28.19 -9.85 -2.32
N ASN A 15 28.03 -9.97 -1.00
CA ASN A 15 27.35 -11.10 -0.35
C ASN A 15 25.99 -10.77 0.26
N ILE A 16 25.48 -9.55 0.02
CA ILE A 16 24.19 -9.08 0.55
C ILE A 16 23.05 -10.04 0.19
N LYS A 17 23.05 -10.60 -1.03
CA LYS A 17 22.03 -11.58 -1.49
C LYS A 17 22.03 -12.87 -0.65
N ILE A 18 23.20 -13.35 -0.22
CA ILE A 18 23.29 -14.56 0.62
C ILE A 18 22.80 -14.25 2.03
N MET A 19 23.18 -13.09 2.57
CA MET A 19 22.71 -12.63 3.88
C MET A 19 21.18 -12.51 3.92
N ARG A 20 20.56 -12.07 2.82
CA ARG A 20 19.10 -12.07 2.64
C ARG A 20 18.50 -13.45 2.82
N TYR A 21 19.01 -14.46 2.12
CA TYR A 21 18.48 -15.82 2.20
C TYR A 21 18.64 -16.42 3.60
N VAL A 22 19.79 -16.22 4.24
CA VAL A 22 20.03 -16.69 5.61
C VAL A 22 19.04 -16.03 6.57
N THR A 23 18.89 -14.71 6.49
CA THR A 23 17.99 -13.96 7.38
C THR A 23 16.53 -14.37 7.17
N ALA A 24 16.06 -14.47 5.91
CA ALA A 24 14.71 -14.92 5.58
C ALA A 24 14.44 -16.34 6.08
N THR A 25 15.41 -17.25 5.91
CA THR A 25 15.32 -18.64 6.40
C THR A 25 15.24 -18.70 7.92
N LEU A 26 16.04 -17.92 8.63
CA LEU A 26 16.00 -17.85 10.09
C LEU A 26 14.65 -17.28 10.58
N LYS A 27 14.16 -16.18 9.99
CA LYS A 27 12.85 -15.61 10.30
C LYS A 27 11.74 -16.66 10.07
N ALA A 28 11.71 -17.29 8.89
CA ALA A 28 10.75 -18.34 8.53
C ALA A 28 10.81 -19.55 9.49
N ALA A 29 12.01 -19.96 9.91
CA ALA A 29 12.20 -21.09 10.81
C ALA A 29 11.69 -20.81 12.24
N TYR A 30 12.08 -19.65 12.81
CA TYR A 30 11.94 -19.39 14.24
C TYR A 30 10.79 -18.44 14.62
N LEU A 31 10.45 -17.47 13.77
CA LEU A 31 9.39 -16.50 14.08
C LEU A 31 8.01 -17.00 13.64
N PHE A 32 7.94 -17.66 12.49
CA PHE A 32 6.68 -18.10 11.91
C PHE A 32 6.34 -19.54 12.27
N LYS A 33 5.21 -19.68 12.97
CA LYS A 33 4.63 -20.97 13.37
C LYS A 33 3.47 -21.38 12.46
N LYS A 34 3.52 -22.63 11.99
CA LYS A 34 2.44 -23.30 11.26
C LYS A 34 1.17 -23.38 12.11
N ASN A 35 0.01 -23.20 11.49
CA ASN A 35 -1.33 -23.14 12.08
C ASN A 35 -1.59 -21.96 13.03
N VAL A 36 -0.65 -21.00 13.14
CA VAL A 36 -0.84 -19.75 13.90
C VAL A 36 -0.73 -18.57 12.95
N HIS A 37 0.42 -18.45 12.27
CA HIS A 37 0.69 -17.33 11.36
C HIS A 37 0.46 -17.68 9.89
N TYR A 38 0.57 -18.97 9.55
CA TYR A 38 0.33 -19.48 8.21
C TYR A 38 -0.18 -20.93 8.28
N LEU A 39 -0.84 -21.37 7.22
CA LEU A 39 -1.21 -22.76 6.99
C LEU A 39 -0.68 -23.22 5.63
N VAL A 40 -0.67 -24.53 5.40
CA VAL A 40 -0.33 -25.12 4.10
C VAL A 40 -1.56 -25.83 3.58
N ARG A 41 -2.06 -25.46 2.41
CA ARG A 41 -3.22 -26.08 1.75
C ARG A 41 -3.00 -26.10 0.25
N ASN A 42 -3.37 -27.18 -0.42
CA ASN A 42 -3.22 -27.35 -1.88
C ASN A 42 -1.80 -27.10 -2.41
N GLN A 43 -0.76 -27.49 -1.66
CA GLN A 43 0.64 -27.15 -1.98
C GLN A 43 0.89 -25.64 -2.13
N GLU A 44 0.24 -24.82 -1.30
CA GLU A 44 0.52 -23.39 -1.16
C GLU A 44 0.55 -22.99 0.32
N VAL A 45 1.41 -22.02 0.64
CA VAL A 45 1.47 -21.39 1.96
C VAL A 45 0.46 -20.23 1.99
N LEU A 46 -0.54 -20.31 2.86
CA LEU A 46 -1.55 -19.25 3.04
C LEU A 46 -1.35 -18.59 4.40
N LEU A 47 -1.28 -17.26 4.42
CA LEU A 47 -1.12 -16.49 5.66
C LEU A 47 -2.45 -16.45 6.43
N ILE A 48 -2.36 -16.41 7.76
CA ILE A 48 -3.49 -16.23 8.66
C ILE A 48 -3.42 -14.82 9.22
N ASP A 49 -4.54 -14.10 9.14
CA ASP A 49 -4.67 -12.81 9.82
C ASP A 49 -4.82 -13.04 11.33
N GLU A 50 -3.90 -12.49 12.11
CA GLU A 50 -3.87 -12.62 13.58
C GLU A 50 -5.14 -12.08 14.26
N HIS A 51 -5.81 -11.08 13.67
CA HIS A 51 -6.98 -10.44 14.27
C HIS A 51 -8.28 -11.15 13.95
N THR A 52 -8.35 -11.84 12.80
CA THR A 52 -9.59 -12.44 12.30
C THR A 52 -9.55 -13.97 12.23
N GLY A 53 -8.37 -14.58 12.37
CA GLY A 53 -8.14 -16.02 12.23
C GLY A 53 -8.40 -16.56 10.82
N ARG A 54 -8.58 -15.67 9.83
CA ARG A 54 -8.95 -16.04 8.46
C ARG A 54 -7.72 -16.16 7.56
N THR A 55 -7.83 -17.02 6.56
CA THR A 55 -6.80 -17.20 5.54
C THR A 55 -6.79 -16.04 4.57
N MET A 56 -5.66 -15.35 4.44
CA MET A 56 -5.46 -14.25 3.50
C MET A 56 -4.97 -14.77 2.15
N SER A 57 -5.89 -15.28 1.33
CA SER A 57 -5.60 -15.78 -0.02
C SER A 57 -5.03 -14.67 -0.92
N GLY A 58 -3.95 -14.97 -1.64
CA GLY A 58 -3.28 -14.04 -2.54
C GLY A 58 -2.30 -13.06 -1.87
N ARG A 59 -2.21 -13.04 -0.54
CA ARG A 59 -1.18 -12.26 0.17
C ARG A 59 0.06 -13.10 0.39
N ARG A 60 1.22 -12.49 0.13
CA ARG A 60 2.55 -13.09 0.30
C ARG A 60 3.39 -12.22 1.21
N MET A 61 4.31 -12.85 1.92
CA MET A 61 5.31 -12.11 2.71
C MET A 61 6.47 -11.69 1.81
N SER A 62 6.90 -10.45 1.97
CA SER A 62 8.05 -9.88 1.27
C SER A 62 9.38 -10.45 1.78
N GLU A 63 10.50 -9.95 1.24
CA GLU A 63 11.87 -10.24 1.70
C GLU A 63 12.32 -11.70 1.52
N GLY A 64 11.68 -12.46 0.62
CA GLY A 64 11.99 -13.87 0.45
C GLY A 64 11.48 -14.77 1.60
N ILE A 65 10.78 -14.21 2.59
CA ILE A 65 10.28 -14.96 3.76
C ILE A 65 9.22 -15.97 3.32
N HIS A 66 8.37 -15.61 2.36
CA HIS A 66 7.36 -16.53 1.85
C HIS A 66 8.01 -17.71 1.11
N GLN A 67 9.03 -17.45 0.30
CA GLN A 67 9.84 -18.48 -0.37
C GLN A 67 10.59 -19.36 0.65
N ALA A 68 11.09 -18.76 1.73
CA ALA A 68 11.71 -19.49 2.81
C ALA A 68 10.71 -20.38 3.56
N LEU A 69 9.46 -19.95 3.73
CA LEU A 69 8.37 -20.79 4.26
C LEU A 69 7.97 -21.90 3.29
N GLU A 70 7.88 -21.60 2.00
CA GLU A 70 7.63 -22.60 0.96
C GLU A 70 8.72 -23.68 0.98
N CYS A 71 9.99 -23.26 1.09
CA CYS A 71 11.13 -24.16 1.23
C CYS A 71 11.07 -24.98 2.54
N LYS A 72 10.77 -24.33 3.67
CA LYS A 72 10.62 -24.98 4.99
C LYS A 72 9.54 -26.06 4.99
N GLU A 73 8.43 -25.82 4.31
CA GLU A 73 7.29 -26.74 4.25
C GLU A 73 7.33 -27.68 3.02
N ASN A 74 8.41 -27.62 2.24
CA ASN A 74 8.65 -28.43 1.04
C ASN A 74 7.53 -28.27 -0.02
N VAL A 75 7.10 -27.03 -0.22
CA VAL A 75 6.08 -26.57 -1.16
C VAL A 75 6.76 -25.99 -2.41
N PRO A 76 6.16 -26.06 -3.62
CA PRO A 76 6.74 -25.44 -4.80
C PRO A 76 7.05 -23.97 -4.59
N ILE A 77 8.33 -23.59 -4.74
CA ILE A 77 8.76 -22.22 -4.54
C ILE A 77 8.27 -21.40 -5.72
N GLN A 78 7.41 -20.43 -5.43
CA GLN A 78 6.88 -19.52 -6.44
C GLN A 78 7.83 -18.33 -6.62
N ARG A 79 7.78 -17.70 -7.80
CA ARG A 79 8.63 -16.53 -8.11
C ARG A 79 8.41 -15.41 -7.10
N GLU A 80 9.48 -14.69 -6.78
CA GLU A 80 9.43 -13.52 -5.91
C GLU A 80 8.49 -12.45 -6.51
N SER A 81 7.58 -11.94 -5.69
CA SER A 81 6.80 -10.76 -6.04
C SER A 81 7.72 -9.55 -5.96
N GLN A 82 7.99 -8.92 -7.10
CA GLN A 82 8.79 -7.70 -7.18
C GLN A 82 7.89 -6.46 -7.11
N THR A 83 8.33 -5.45 -6.38
CA THR A 83 7.67 -4.15 -6.33
C THR A 83 7.90 -3.42 -7.65
N LEU A 84 6.85 -3.25 -8.46
CA LEU A 84 6.93 -2.47 -9.71
C LEU A 84 6.76 -0.97 -9.44
N ALA A 85 5.86 -0.64 -8.52
CA ALA A 85 5.59 0.72 -8.08
C ALA A 85 5.08 0.66 -6.64
N SER A 86 5.50 1.63 -5.84
CA SER A 86 5.04 1.84 -4.48
C SER A 86 4.99 3.34 -4.22
N THR A 87 4.07 3.79 -3.39
CA THR A 87 4.06 5.15 -2.85
C THR A 87 3.33 5.16 -1.51
N THR A 88 3.79 5.98 -0.58
CA THR A 88 3.07 6.25 0.66
C THR A 88 1.90 7.18 0.41
N TYR A 89 0.86 7.08 1.25
CA TYR A 89 -0.27 8.01 1.19
C TYR A 89 0.17 9.46 1.39
N GLN A 90 1.17 9.68 2.26
CA GLN A 90 1.75 10.98 2.52
C GLN A 90 2.26 11.62 1.23
N ASN A 91 3.17 10.95 0.53
CA ASN A 91 3.75 11.46 -0.71
C ASN A 91 2.74 11.48 -1.86
N PHE A 92 1.81 10.54 -1.90
CA PHE A 92 0.71 10.55 -2.87
C PHE A 92 -0.18 11.80 -2.74
N PHE A 93 -0.62 12.16 -1.54
CA PHE A 93 -1.46 13.35 -1.34
C PHE A 93 -0.70 14.66 -1.55
N ARG A 94 0.62 14.68 -1.36
CA ARG A 94 1.48 15.84 -1.66
C ARG A 94 1.61 16.14 -3.16
N LEU A 95 1.21 15.23 -4.04
CA LEU A 95 1.19 15.47 -5.48
C LEU A 95 0.03 16.40 -5.91
N PHE A 96 -0.98 16.58 -5.07
CA PHE A 96 -2.13 17.42 -5.41
C PHE A 96 -1.82 18.89 -5.13
N ASP A 97 -2.04 19.75 -6.14
CA ASP A 97 -1.89 21.21 -6.01
C ASP A 97 -2.78 21.80 -4.90
N GLN A 98 -3.96 21.21 -4.72
CA GLN A 98 -4.92 21.60 -3.68
C GLN A 98 -5.29 20.40 -2.84
N LEU A 99 -4.93 20.46 -1.56
CA LEU A 99 -5.27 19.43 -0.58
C LEU A 99 -6.13 20.05 0.52
N SER A 100 -7.30 19.45 0.76
CA SER A 100 -8.18 19.81 1.86
C SER A 100 -8.84 18.56 2.44
N GLY A 101 -9.25 18.62 3.70
CA GLY A 101 -9.86 17.49 4.38
C GLY A 101 -10.79 17.94 5.49
N MET A 102 -11.74 17.08 5.85
CA MET A 102 -12.66 17.31 6.95
C MET A 102 -12.70 16.09 7.87
N THR A 103 -12.73 16.34 9.17
CA THR A 103 -12.92 15.32 10.20
C THR A 103 -13.32 15.99 11.50
N GLY A 104 -14.09 15.29 12.34
CA GLY A 104 -14.50 15.80 13.65
C GLY A 104 -13.39 15.78 14.71
N THR A 105 -12.22 15.19 14.41
CA THR A 105 -11.16 14.97 15.40
C THR A 105 -9.75 15.31 14.89
N ALA A 106 -9.61 16.27 13.97
CA ALA A 106 -8.31 16.69 13.44
C ALA A 106 -7.43 17.43 14.45
N ASP A 107 -8.03 18.06 15.46
CA ASP A 107 -7.34 18.97 16.38
C ASP A 107 -6.16 18.31 17.11
N THR A 108 -6.29 17.03 17.48
CA THR A 108 -5.20 16.30 18.17
C THR A 108 -3.96 16.12 17.29
N GLU A 109 -4.15 16.00 15.98
CA GLU A 109 -3.09 15.75 15.00
C GLU A 109 -2.72 17.01 14.21
N ALA A 110 -3.10 18.21 14.68
CA ALA A 110 -2.87 19.45 13.95
C ALA A 110 -1.39 19.69 13.64
N ALA A 111 -0.50 19.34 14.57
CA ALA A 111 0.95 19.42 14.36
C ALA A 111 1.42 18.45 13.25
N GLU A 112 0.91 17.22 13.21
CA GLU A 112 1.24 16.24 12.17
C GLU A 112 0.73 16.70 10.79
N PHE A 113 -0.48 17.26 10.71
CA PHE A 113 -1.01 17.81 9.47
C PHE A 113 -0.19 18.98 8.94
N ALA A 114 0.25 19.87 9.82
CA ALA A 114 1.10 21.00 9.46
C ALA A 114 2.49 20.55 9.00
N GLU A 115 3.12 19.60 9.70
CA GLU A 115 4.48 19.15 9.38
C GLU A 115 4.54 18.29 8.11
N ILE A 116 3.59 17.37 7.91
CA ILE A 116 3.62 16.43 6.78
C ILE A 116 3.01 17.03 5.50
N TYR A 117 1.87 17.73 5.65
CA TYR A 117 1.08 18.17 4.51
C TYR A 117 1.02 19.70 4.34
N GLY A 118 1.60 20.47 5.28
CA GLY A 118 1.46 21.93 5.29
C GLY A 118 0.01 22.39 5.55
N LEU A 119 -0.82 21.53 6.14
CA LEU A 119 -2.25 21.80 6.35
C LEU A 119 -2.50 22.39 7.74
N ASN A 120 -3.17 23.54 7.77
CA ASN A 120 -3.68 24.11 9.00
C ASN A 120 -5.02 23.46 9.38
N VAL A 121 -5.20 23.16 10.66
CA VAL A 121 -6.47 22.69 11.20
C VAL A 121 -7.24 23.87 11.77
N SER A 122 -8.46 24.08 11.26
CA SER A 122 -9.38 25.08 11.79
C SER A 122 -10.57 24.39 12.43
N ILE A 123 -10.84 24.72 13.70
CA ILE A 123 -11.99 24.19 14.43
C ILE A 123 -13.23 25.00 14.03
N ILE A 124 -14.17 24.35 13.34
CA ILE A 124 -15.46 24.95 13.00
C ILE A 124 -16.41 24.76 14.20
N PRO A 125 -17.03 25.83 14.73
CA PRO A 125 -18.03 25.73 15.79
C PRO A 125 -19.19 24.80 15.41
N THR A 126 -19.75 24.09 16.38
CA THR A 126 -20.92 23.25 16.14
C THR A 126 -22.17 24.11 15.89
N ASN A 127 -23.09 23.60 15.08
CA ASN A 127 -24.36 24.26 14.78
C ASN A 127 -25.23 24.49 16.04
N GLN A 128 -25.15 23.55 16.98
CA GLN A 128 -25.83 23.60 18.28
C GLN A 128 -24.82 23.34 19.41
N PRO A 129 -25.04 23.90 20.62
CA PRO A 129 -24.22 23.58 21.78
C PRO A 129 -24.24 22.08 22.10
N MET A 130 -23.07 21.50 22.37
CA MET A 130 -22.94 20.09 22.68
C MET A 130 -23.43 19.80 24.11
N ALA A 131 -24.43 18.92 24.24
CA ALA A 131 -25.12 18.61 25.51
C ALA A 131 -24.76 17.22 26.07
N ARG A 132 -23.81 16.51 25.46
CA ARG A 132 -23.38 15.17 25.90
C ARG A 132 -22.68 15.24 27.26
N VAL A 133 -23.03 14.31 28.14
CA VAL A 133 -22.35 14.11 29.42
C VAL A 133 -21.29 13.02 29.28
N ASP A 134 -20.02 13.41 29.34
CA ASP A 134 -18.87 12.49 29.37
C ASP A 134 -18.51 12.17 30.83
N ASN A 135 -18.79 10.93 31.26
CA ASN A 135 -18.45 10.48 32.62
C ASN A 135 -17.00 10.01 32.72
N GLU A 136 -16.49 9.98 33.95
CA GLU A 136 -15.17 9.44 34.27
C GLU A 136 -15.10 7.93 33.99
N ASP A 137 -13.88 7.45 33.76
CA ASP A 137 -13.61 6.05 33.44
C ASP A 137 -13.70 5.19 34.71
N LEU A 138 -14.30 4.00 34.55
CA LEU A 138 -14.31 2.98 35.60
C LEU A 138 -13.17 2.02 35.35
N VAL A 139 -12.28 1.83 36.33
CA VAL A 139 -11.16 0.91 36.20
C VAL A 139 -11.28 -0.25 37.17
N PHE A 140 -11.25 -1.47 36.63
CA PHE A 140 -11.40 -2.74 37.35
C PHE A 140 -10.07 -3.49 37.40
N LEU A 141 -9.91 -4.39 38.38
CA LEU A 141 -8.73 -5.25 38.48
C LEU A 141 -8.68 -6.30 37.36
N THR A 142 -9.81 -6.95 37.07
CA THR A 142 -9.91 -8.06 36.11
C THR A 142 -10.86 -7.75 34.95
N LYS A 143 -10.69 -8.42 33.81
CA LYS A 143 -11.63 -8.30 32.67
C LYS A 143 -13.02 -8.82 33.02
N GLU A 144 -13.11 -9.86 33.86
CA GLU A 144 -14.39 -10.43 34.29
C GLU A 144 -15.23 -9.41 35.07
N ALA A 145 -14.64 -8.73 36.06
CA ALA A 145 -15.32 -7.69 36.83
C ALA A 145 -15.76 -6.52 35.93
N LYS A 146 -14.89 -6.10 35.00
CA LYS A 146 -15.19 -5.09 33.98
C LYS A 146 -16.43 -5.44 33.17
N PHE A 147 -16.49 -6.64 32.59
CA PHE A 147 -17.62 -7.04 31.74
C PHE A 147 -18.91 -7.25 32.52
N LYS A 148 -18.82 -7.75 33.75
CA LYS A 148 -19.97 -7.86 34.65
C LYS A 148 -20.58 -6.48 34.94
N ALA A 149 -19.76 -5.51 35.31
CA ALA A 149 -20.21 -4.13 35.56
C ALA A 149 -20.77 -3.46 34.29
N LEU A 150 -20.16 -3.70 33.12
CA LEU A 150 -20.68 -3.24 31.83
C LEU A 150 -22.09 -3.77 31.57
N VAL A 151 -22.33 -5.06 31.81
CA VAL A 151 -23.65 -5.68 31.60
C VAL A 151 -24.68 -5.14 32.60
N GLU A 152 -24.29 -4.92 33.86
CA GLU A 152 -25.14 -4.28 34.87
C GLU A 152 -25.54 -2.85 34.45
N GLU A 153 -24.59 -2.05 33.94
CA GLU A 153 -24.87 -0.72 33.39
C GLU A 153 -25.83 -0.80 32.20
N ILE A 154 -25.62 -1.74 31.27
CA ILE A 154 -26.51 -1.95 30.11
C ILE A 154 -27.94 -2.26 30.58
N GLN A 155 -28.09 -3.08 31.63
CA GLN A 155 -29.41 -3.39 32.20
C GLN A 155 -30.09 -2.16 32.80
N LEU A 156 -29.35 -1.34 33.54
CA LEU A 156 -29.86 -0.09 34.14
C LEU A 156 -30.30 0.92 33.08
N LEU A 157 -29.51 1.08 32.02
CA LEU A 157 -29.82 2.00 30.91
C LEU A 157 -30.97 1.48 30.05
N ARG A 158 -31.03 0.17 29.80
CA ARG A 158 -32.13 -0.45 29.06
C ARG A 158 -33.45 -0.39 29.83
N ALA A 159 -33.43 -0.42 31.16
CA ALA A 159 -34.62 -0.21 31.99
C ALA A 159 -35.22 1.21 31.83
N LYS A 160 -34.40 2.20 31.43
CA LYS A 160 -34.84 3.54 31.03
C LYS A 160 -35.19 3.65 29.54
N GLU A 161 -35.14 2.52 28.83
CA GLU A 161 -35.40 2.40 27.40
C GLU A 161 -34.46 3.24 26.51
N ALA A 162 -33.26 3.55 27.01
CA ALA A 162 -32.23 4.27 26.27
C ALA A 162 -31.56 3.37 25.21
N PRO A 163 -31.24 3.90 24.01
CA PRO A 163 -30.40 3.20 23.04
C PRO A 163 -28.93 3.18 23.48
N ILE A 164 -28.27 2.04 23.28
CA ILE A 164 -26.91 1.79 23.76
C ILE A 164 -26.02 1.31 22.61
N LEU A 165 -24.87 1.98 22.44
CA LEU A 165 -23.78 1.53 21.58
C LEU A 165 -22.57 1.15 22.42
N VAL A 166 -22.21 -0.13 22.38
CA VAL A 166 -21.02 -0.68 23.03
C VAL A 166 -19.88 -0.74 22.02
N GLY A 167 -18.79 -0.03 22.29
CA GLY A 167 -17.58 -0.07 21.46
C GLY A 167 -16.52 -0.98 22.06
N THR A 168 -16.09 -1.99 21.32
CA THR A 168 -14.97 -2.88 21.70
C THR A 168 -13.75 -2.66 20.81
N ALA A 169 -12.53 -2.91 21.29
CA ALA A 169 -11.34 -2.76 20.46
C ALA A 169 -11.11 -3.97 19.52
N SER A 170 -11.47 -5.18 19.97
CA SER A 170 -11.29 -6.44 19.23
C SER A 170 -12.59 -7.18 18.97
N VAL A 171 -12.57 -8.10 18.00
CA VAL A 171 -13.69 -9.02 17.68
C VAL A 171 -13.93 -9.99 18.84
N GLU A 172 -12.86 -10.53 19.43
CA GLU A 172 -12.93 -11.40 20.61
C GLU A 172 -13.69 -10.74 21.77
N SER A 173 -13.38 -9.48 22.08
CA SER A 173 -14.09 -8.73 23.12
C SER A 173 -15.58 -8.52 22.78
N SER A 174 -15.92 -8.33 21.51
CA SER A 174 -17.32 -8.25 21.07
C SER A 174 -18.06 -9.57 21.24
N GLU A 175 -17.42 -10.70 20.95
CA GLU A 175 -17.99 -12.04 21.13
C GLU A 175 -18.22 -12.33 22.62
N ILE A 176 -17.24 -12.03 23.49
CA ILE A 176 -17.38 -12.18 24.95
C ILE A 176 -18.57 -11.35 25.48
N VAL A 177 -18.67 -10.08 25.09
CA VAL A 177 -19.80 -9.22 25.51
C VAL A 177 -21.13 -9.75 24.97
N SER A 178 -21.16 -10.23 23.72
CA SER A 178 -22.35 -10.83 23.09
C SER A 178 -22.83 -12.09 23.83
N GLU A 179 -21.92 -12.97 24.22
CA GLU A 179 -22.23 -14.16 25.02
C GLU A 179 -22.80 -13.79 26.39
N LEU A 180 -22.20 -12.81 27.08
CA LEU A 180 -22.68 -12.33 28.37
C LEU A 180 -24.07 -11.70 28.27
N LEU A 181 -24.34 -10.90 27.24
CA LEU A 181 -25.68 -10.35 26.99
C LEU A 181 -26.71 -11.44 26.67
N THR A 182 -26.32 -12.45 25.88
CA THR A 182 -27.17 -13.61 25.57
C THR A 182 -27.53 -14.37 26.84
N SER A 183 -26.56 -14.60 27.74
CA SER A 183 -26.80 -15.26 29.03
C SER A 183 -27.82 -14.54 29.93
N LYS A 184 -27.98 -13.22 29.74
CA LYS A 184 -28.92 -12.36 30.45
C LYS A 184 -30.22 -12.09 29.66
N ASN A 185 -30.45 -12.79 28.54
CA ASN A 185 -31.59 -12.58 27.64
C ASN A 185 -31.73 -11.11 27.15
N ILE A 186 -30.60 -10.47 26.84
CA ILE A 186 -30.58 -9.13 26.26
C ILE A 186 -30.40 -9.26 24.74
N GLU A 187 -31.45 -8.91 23.99
CA GLU A 187 -31.37 -8.78 22.54
C GLU A 187 -30.38 -7.68 22.16
N HIS A 188 -29.43 -8.02 21.29
CA HIS A 188 -28.39 -7.12 20.83
C HIS A 188 -27.96 -7.47 19.40
N GLN A 189 -27.29 -6.52 18.76
CA GLN A 189 -26.79 -6.64 17.39
C GLN A 189 -25.28 -6.45 17.38
N VAL A 190 -24.53 -7.32 16.69
CA VAL A 190 -23.06 -7.28 16.64
C VAL A 190 -22.59 -6.84 15.25
N LEU A 191 -21.68 -5.88 15.21
CA LEU A 191 -21.10 -5.30 13.99
C LEU A 191 -19.59 -5.55 13.95
N ASN A 192 -19.16 -6.39 13.00
CA ASN A 192 -17.78 -6.90 12.90
C ASN A 192 -17.00 -6.38 11.67
N ALA A 193 -17.46 -5.30 11.02
CA ALA A 193 -16.83 -4.68 9.83
C ALA A 193 -16.65 -5.60 8.60
N LYS A 194 -17.52 -6.61 8.43
CA LYS A 194 -17.46 -7.60 7.34
C LYS A 194 -18.45 -7.30 6.21
N HIS A 195 -19.59 -6.64 6.49
CA HIS A 195 -20.67 -6.44 5.53
C HIS A 195 -21.23 -5.02 5.59
N HIS A 196 -20.59 -4.09 4.88
CA HIS A 196 -20.88 -2.66 4.98
C HIS A 196 -22.37 -2.27 4.77
N GLU A 197 -23.08 -2.87 3.82
CA GLU A 197 -24.48 -2.52 3.54
C GLU A 197 -25.43 -2.93 4.68
N LYS A 198 -25.31 -4.15 5.18
CA LYS A 198 -26.12 -4.64 6.32
C LYS A 198 -25.77 -3.90 7.60
N GLU A 199 -24.49 -3.56 7.79
CA GLU A 199 -24.03 -2.80 8.95
C GLU A 199 -24.59 -1.37 8.97
N ALA A 200 -24.71 -0.72 7.81
CA ALA A 200 -25.32 0.60 7.71
C ALA A 200 -26.80 0.59 8.13
N GLU A 201 -27.56 -0.42 7.70
CA GLU A 201 -28.97 -0.56 8.09
C GLU A 201 -29.16 -0.81 9.59
N ILE A 202 -28.28 -1.61 10.18
CA ILE A 202 -28.23 -1.87 11.63
C ILE A 202 -27.91 -0.57 12.40
N ILE A 203 -26.85 0.14 11.99
CA ILE A 203 -26.42 1.41 12.63
C ILE A 203 -27.51 2.48 12.53
N ALA A 204 -28.16 2.62 11.38
CA ALA A 204 -29.22 3.62 11.19
C ALA A 204 -30.42 3.39 12.14
N ASN A 205 -30.63 2.15 12.59
CA ASN A 205 -31.67 1.78 13.54
C ASN A 205 -31.18 1.61 14.98
N ALA A 206 -29.88 1.77 15.25
CA ALA A 206 -29.30 1.64 16.59
C ALA A 206 -29.81 2.69 17.58
N GLY A 207 -30.31 3.84 17.08
CA GLY A 207 -30.89 4.90 17.90
C GLY A 207 -32.32 4.64 18.38
N ARG A 208 -32.90 3.46 18.14
CA ARG A 208 -34.25 3.10 18.62
C ARG A 208 -34.23 2.76 20.12
N SER A 209 -35.32 3.09 20.80
CA SER A 209 -35.51 2.86 22.23
C SER A 209 -35.23 1.40 22.64
N GLY A 210 -34.36 1.20 23.63
CA GLY A 210 -34.00 -0.11 24.19
C GLY A 210 -33.12 -1.01 23.31
N VAL A 211 -32.66 -0.53 22.15
CA VAL A 211 -31.75 -1.27 21.26
C VAL A 211 -30.33 -1.23 21.82
N VAL A 212 -29.67 -2.40 21.80
CA VAL A 212 -28.26 -2.56 22.16
C VAL A 212 -27.49 -2.98 20.92
N THR A 213 -26.49 -2.19 20.56
CA THR A 213 -25.62 -2.47 19.41
C THR A 213 -24.18 -2.57 19.91
N ILE A 214 -23.49 -3.65 19.55
CA ILE A 214 -22.07 -3.85 19.80
C ILE A 214 -21.32 -3.58 18.50
N ALA A 215 -20.34 -2.69 18.54
CA ALA A 215 -19.49 -2.34 17.41
C ALA A 215 -18.03 -2.65 17.73
N THR A 216 -17.41 -3.52 16.92
CA THR A 216 -15.97 -3.70 16.95
C THR A 216 -15.29 -2.51 16.29
N ASN A 217 -14.43 -1.82 17.03
CA ASN A 217 -13.58 -0.73 16.57
C ASN A 217 -14.40 0.35 15.84
N MET A 218 -14.12 0.60 14.55
CA MET A 218 -14.84 1.59 13.75
C MET A 218 -15.97 1.02 12.88
N ALA A 219 -16.54 -0.14 13.22
CA ALA A 219 -17.69 -0.69 12.48
C ALA A 219 -18.85 0.33 12.43
N GLY A 220 -19.50 0.45 11.27
CA GLY A 220 -20.54 1.45 11.05
C GLY A 220 -20.04 2.89 10.83
N ARG A 221 -18.76 3.09 10.53
CA ARG A 221 -18.23 4.40 10.16
C ARG A 221 -18.84 4.91 8.85
N GLY A 222 -19.19 6.20 8.83
CA GLY A 222 -19.86 6.84 7.69
C GLY A 222 -21.39 6.87 7.76
N THR A 223 -22.00 6.05 8.62
CA THR A 223 -23.46 6.07 8.84
C THR A 223 -23.80 6.85 10.11
N ASP A 224 -24.82 7.70 10.02
CA ASP A 224 -25.35 8.45 11.16
C ASP A 224 -26.30 7.59 12.01
N ILE A 225 -26.26 7.76 13.33
CA ILE A 225 -27.20 7.10 14.24
C ILE A 225 -28.31 8.11 14.51
N VAL A 226 -29.46 7.91 13.85
CA VAL A 226 -30.63 8.76 14.04
C VAL A 226 -31.37 8.31 15.29
N LEU A 227 -31.53 9.21 16.27
CA LEU A 227 -32.33 8.94 17.47
C LEU A 227 -33.78 8.67 17.06
N GLY A 228 -34.37 7.58 17.54
CA GLY A 228 -35.69 7.10 17.09
C GLY A 228 -35.64 6.13 15.91
N GLY A 229 -34.47 5.93 15.29
CA GLY A 229 -34.25 5.07 14.13
C GLY A 229 -34.36 5.81 12.79
N LYS A 230 -34.17 5.10 11.67
CA LYS A 230 -34.34 5.67 10.33
C LYS A 230 -35.77 6.20 10.16
N GLN A 231 -35.89 7.44 9.66
CA GLN A 231 -37.17 8.06 9.34
C GLN A 231 -37.57 7.66 7.92
N ASP A 232 -38.63 6.86 7.80
CA ASP A 232 -39.27 6.59 6.51
C ASP A 232 -40.44 7.58 6.31
N GLU A 233 -40.71 7.99 5.06
CA GLU A 233 -41.68 9.07 4.76
C GLU A 233 -43.12 8.79 5.24
N GLU A 234 -43.45 7.53 5.51
CA GLU A 234 -44.77 7.07 5.99
C GLU A 234 -44.83 6.85 7.52
N ASP A 235 -43.75 7.14 8.25
CA ASP A 235 -43.58 6.76 9.66
C ASP A 235 -44.12 7.83 10.62
N VAL A 236 -45.43 7.77 10.89
CA VAL A 236 -46.14 8.71 11.79
C VAL A 236 -45.65 8.62 13.24
N ASP A 237 -45.12 7.46 13.66
CA ASP A 237 -44.71 7.19 15.04
C ASP A 237 -43.25 7.58 15.34
N TRP A 238 -42.49 8.01 14.31
CA TRP A 238 -41.09 8.39 14.48
C TRP A 238 -40.90 9.51 15.50
N VAL A 239 -41.75 10.54 15.46
CA VAL A 239 -41.66 11.69 16.38
C VAL A 239 -41.83 11.26 17.84
N GLN A 240 -42.74 10.32 18.11
CA GLN A 240 -42.97 9.81 19.45
C GLN A 240 -41.80 8.94 19.93
N ARG A 241 -41.25 8.10 19.06
CA ARG A 241 -40.05 7.30 19.36
C ARG A 241 -38.82 8.18 19.59
N HIS A 242 -38.62 9.19 18.76
CA HIS A 242 -37.54 10.15 18.88
C HIS A 242 -37.60 10.89 20.22
N LYS A 243 -38.78 11.41 20.57
CA LYS A 243 -38.99 12.08 21.88
C LYS A 243 -38.71 11.15 23.06
N LYS A 244 -39.17 9.90 22.99
CA LYS A 244 -38.92 8.88 24.01
C LYS A 244 -37.41 8.65 24.23
N VAL A 245 -36.63 8.62 23.15
CA VAL A 245 -35.17 8.47 23.21
C VAL A 245 -34.50 9.71 23.80
N LEU A 246 -34.96 10.91 23.44
CA LEU A 246 -34.45 12.17 24.03
C LEU A 246 -34.71 12.23 25.54
N ASP A 247 -35.94 11.88 25.96
CA ASP A 247 -36.34 11.85 27.38
C ASP A 247 -35.54 10.78 28.17
N ALA A 248 -35.13 9.70 27.51
CA ALA A 248 -34.25 8.67 28.08
C ALA A 248 -32.77 9.11 28.18
N GLY A 249 -32.42 10.33 27.76
CA GLY A 249 -31.05 10.87 27.80
C GLY A 249 -30.25 10.69 26.51
N GLY A 250 -30.92 10.33 25.41
CA GLY A 250 -30.32 10.17 24.08
C GLY A 250 -29.48 8.89 23.94
N LEU A 251 -28.53 8.90 22.99
CA LEU A 251 -27.67 7.75 22.74
C LEU A 251 -26.60 7.60 23.84
N HIS A 252 -26.51 6.40 24.40
CA HIS A 252 -25.53 6.04 25.41
C HIS A 252 -24.38 5.26 24.78
N ILE A 253 -23.17 5.77 24.94
CA ILE A 253 -21.93 5.18 24.44
C ILE A 253 -21.18 4.53 25.59
N LEU A 254 -20.93 3.23 25.48
CA LEU A 254 -20.15 2.47 26.45
C LEU A 254 -18.89 1.93 25.78
N GLY A 255 -17.72 2.40 26.18
CA GLY A 255 -16.45 1.86 25.72
C GLY A 255 -15.97 0.74 26.63
N THR A 256 -15.56 -0.40 26.08
CA THR A 256 -15.05 -1.53 26.89
C THR A 256 -13.55 -1.48 27.12
N GLU A 257 -12.84 -0.64 26.36
CA GLU A 257 -11.39 -0.47 26.35
C GLU A 257 -11.05 0.95 25.83
N ARG A 258 -9.80 1.36 26.04
CA ARG A 258 -9.23 2.57 25.43
C ARG A 258 -8.42 2.19 24.22
N HIS A 259 -8.58 2.92 23.12
CA HIS A 259 -7.74 2.73 21.95
C HIS A 259 -6.35 3.32 22.18
N GLU A 260 -5.37 2.91 21.36
CA GLU A 260 -4.03 3.49 21.36
C GLU A 260 -4.04 5.00 21.11
N SER A 261 -5.00 5.47 20.31
CA SER A 261 -5.19 6.88 20.01
C SER A 261 -6.49 7.43 20.61
N ARG A 262 -6.35 8.56 21.30
CA ARG A 262 -7.47 9.34 21.86
C ARG A 262 -8.44 9.78 20.78
N ARG A 263 -7.96 10.00 19.56
CA ARG A 263 -8.78 10.37 18.41
C ARG A 263 -9.89 9.37 18.13
N ILE A 264 -9.58 8.07 18.26
CA ILE A 264 -10.55 6.98 18.00
C ILE A 264 -11.59 6.92 19.11
N ASP A 265 -11.17 7.08 20.37
CA ASP A 265 -12.10 7.16 21.50
C ASP A 265 -13.06 8.35 21.35
N ASN A 266 -12.56 9.51 20.94
CA ASN A 266 -13.38 10.69 20.70
C ASN A 266 -14.35 10.50 19.52
N GLN A 267 -13.97 9.72 18.50
CA GLN A 267 -14.89 9.35 17.41
C GLN A 267 -16.02 8.43 17.90
N LEU A 268 -15.73 7.51 18.82
CA LEU A 268 -16.75 6.68 19.46
C LEU A 268 -17.70 7.54 20.29
N ARG A 269 -17.18 8.43 21.14
CA ARG A 269 -17.99 9.40 21.91
C ARG A 269 -18.87 10.27 21.01
N GLY A 270 -18.28 10.79 19.92
CA GLY A 270 -18.94 11.64 18.93
C GLY A 270 -20.05 10.97 18.12
N ARG A 271 -20.35 9.69 18.38
CA ARG A 271 -21.58 9.04 17.92
C ARG A 271 -22.81 9.55 18.66
N SER A 272 -22.66 10.03 19.89
CA SER A 272 -23.73 10.63 20.69
C SER A 272 -23.58 12.15 20.83
N GLY A 273 -24.70 12.82 21.13
CA GLY A 273 -24.76 14.28 21.30
C GLY A 273 -24.66 15.08 20.00
N ARG A 274 -25.14 14.52 18.89
CA ARG A 274 -25.15 15.20 17.58
C ARG A 274 -26.22 16.29 17.56
N GLN A 275 -25.96 17.39 16.86
CA GLN A 275 -26.90 18.53 16.76
C GLN A 275 -27.45 19.05 18.10
N GLY A 276 -26.69 18.89 19.18
CA GLY A 276 -27.11 19.32 20.52
C GLY A 276 -28.03 18.36 21.25
N ASP A 277 -28.23 17.14 20.71
CA ASP A 277 -28.97 16.09 21.38
C ASP A 277 -28.35 15.76 22.75
N PRO A 278 -29.16 15.33 23.73
CA PRO A 278 -28.66 14.65 24.92
C PRO A 278 -27.83 13.43 24.52
N GLY A 279 -26.83 13.12 25.34
CA GLY A 279 -26.04 11.93 25.14
C GLY A 279 -25.24 11.59 26.38
N TYR A 280 -24.77 10.36 26.41
CA TYR A 280 -24.02 9.81 27.53
C TYR A 280 -22.81 9.06 27.02
N SER A 281 -21.66 9.23 27.67
CA SER A 281 -20.50 8.40 27.43
C SER A 281 -19.90 7.91 28.73
N LYS A 282 -19.52 6.64 28.79
CA LYS A 282 -18.72 6.06 29.88
C LYS A 282 -17.78 4.99 29.34
N PHE A 283 -16.58 4.86 29.90
CA PHE A 283 -15.65 3.80 29.57
C PHE A 283 -15.43 2.88 30.78
N PHE A 284 -15.40 1.58 30.52
CA PHE A 284 -15.13 0.50 31.46
C PHE A 284 -13.79 -0.10 31.06
N LEU A 285 -12.81 -0.07 31.96
CA LEU A 285 -11.43 -0.45 31.67
C LEU A 285 -10.94 -1.46 32.70
N SER A 286 -9.97 -2.28 32.34
CA SER A 286 -9.33 -3.23 33.24
C SER A 286 -7.82 -3.06 33.25
N LEU A 287 -7.17 -3.28 34.39
CA LEU A 287 -5.70 -3.38 34.48
C LEU A 287 -5.11 -4.50 33.60
N GLU A 288 -5.94 -5.45 33.16
CA GLU A 288 -5.59 -6.53 32.24
C GLU A 288 -5.78 -6.17 30.76
N ASP A 289 -6.33 -4.99 30.44
CA ASP A 289 -6.47 -4.52 29.07
C ASP A 289 -5.09 -4.18 28.48
N ASP A 290 -4.93 -4.38 27.17
CA ASP A 290 -3.63 -4.31 26.49
C ASP A 290 -2.94 -2.95 26.69
N LEU A 291 -3.71 -1.87 26.58
CA LEU A 291 -3.21 -0.51 26.84
C LEU A 291 -2.71 -0.38 28.28
N LEU A 292 -3.53 -0.72 29.28
CA LEU A 292 -3.20 -0.49 30.68
C LEU A 292 -2.05 -1.39 31.16
N ARG A 293 -1.99 -2.62 30.66
CA ARG A 293 -0.93 -3.59 30.94
C ARG A 293 0.46 -3.08 30.54
N LEU A 294 0.56 -2.32 29.45
CA LEU A 294 1.85 -1.79 28.97
C LEU A 294 2.39 -0.62 29.82
N PHE A 295 1.54 0.08 30.57
CA PHE A 295 1.91 1.33 31.26
C PHE A 295 1.86 1.27 32.78
N ILE A 296 1.06 0.37 33.36
CA ILE A 296 0.98 0.23 34.81
C ILE A 296 2.13 -0.66 35.27
N SER A 297 3.07 -0.08 36.00
CA SER A 297 4.17 -0.84 36.60
C SER A 297 3.65 -1.92 37.54
N ASP A 298 4.34 -3.06 37.59
CA ASP A 298 3.98 -4.19 38.47
C ASP A 298 3.83 -3.76 39.93
N SER A 299 4.60 -2.75 40.36
CA SER A 299 4.51 -2.14 41.69
C SER A 299 3.19 -1.44 41.98
N ARG A 300 2.58 -0.78 40.98
CA ARG A 300 1.26 -0.13 41.13
C ARG A 300 0.15 -1.17 41.07
N ARG A 301 0.27 -2.17 40.18
CA ARG A 301 -0.67 -3.30 40.11
C ARG A 301 -0.74 -4.05 41.45
N ALA A 302 0.42 -4.40 42.01
CA ALA A 302 0.50 -5.06 43.32
C ALA A 302 -0.05 -4.20 44.47
N LEU A 303 0.01 -2.87 44.36
CA LEU A 303 -0.57 -1.96 45.35
C LEU A 303 -2.11 -1.97 45.27
N PHE A 304 -2.69 -1.98 44.07
CA PHE A 304 -4.14 -2.11 43.89
C PHE A 304 -4.67 -3.50 44.30
N GLU A 305 -3.92 -4.57 44.01
CA GLU A 305 -4.23 -5.92 44.47
C GLU A 305 -4.19 -6.04 46.00
N ARG A 306 -3.22 -5.40 46.68
CA ARG A 306 -3.12 -5.36 48.16
C ARG A 306 -4.19 -4.51 48.83
N ILE A 307 -4.69 -3.48 48.17
CA ILE A 307 -5.79 -2.65 48.69
C ILE A 307 -7.11 -3.46 48.73
N GLY A 308 -7.19 -4.57 48.00
CA GLY A 308 -8.27 -5.56 48.18
C GLY A 308 -9.61 -5.06 47.64
N MET A 309 -9.64 -4.56 46.40
CA MET A 309 -10.87 -4.01 45.80
C MET A 309 -11.85 -5.05 45.24
N GLY A 310 -11.54 -6.35 45.23
CA GLY A 310 -12.47 -7.38 44.74
C GLY A 310 -13.00 -7.06 43.33
N ASP A 311 -14.32 -7.18 43.15
CA ASP A 311 -15.04 -6.80 41.91
C ASP A 311 -15.33 -5.28 41.81
N ASP A 312 -14.91 -4.49 42.80
CA ASP A 312 -15.21 -3.07 42.87
C ASP A 312 -14.26 -2.22 42.02
N HIS A 313 -14.70 -1.02 41.68
CA HIS A 313 -14.08 -0.19 40.64
C HIS A 313 -13.40 1.06 41.22
N ILE A 314 -12.38 1.55 40.52
CA ILE A 314 -11.67 2.77 40.88
C ILE A 314 -12.19 3.91 40.01
N GLU A 315 -12.90 4.86 40.63
CA GLU A 315 -13.18 6.17 40.03
C GLU A 315 -12.22 7.21 40.61
N HIS A 316 -11.15 7.55 39.88
CA HIS A 316 -10.24 8.59 40.35
C HIS A 316 -9.64 9.41 39.21
N LYS A 317 -9.79 10.74 39.28
CA LYS A 317 -9.31 11.69 38.25
C LYS A 317 -7.82 11.56 37.92
N MET A 318 -6.99 11.15 38.88
CA MET A 318 -5.56 10.90 38.62
C MET A 318 -5.32 9.70 37.71
N LEU A 319 -6.19 8.68 37.76
CA LEU A 319 -6.09 7.50 36.93
C LEU A 319 -6.48 7.84 35.49
N SER A 320 -7.61 8.54 35.28
CA SER A 320 -8.02 9.06 33.97
C SER A 320 -6.90 9.88 33.30
N ARG A 321 -6.24 10.79 34.05
CA ARG A 321 -5.08 11.56 33.55
C ARG A 321 -3.86 10.69 33.24
N GLY A 322 -3.62 9.64 34.03
CA GLY A 322 -2.55 8.69 33.78
C GLY A 322 -2.72 7.94 32.46
N ILE A 323 -3.96 7.55 32.16
CA ILE A 323 -4.35 6.89 30.91
C ILE A 323 -4.19 7.84 29.72
N GLU A 324 -4.66 9.08 29.85
CA GLU A 324 -4.49 10.09 28.79
C GLU A 324 -3.01 10.33 28.47
N ASN A 325 -2.14 10.37 29.49
CA ASN A 325 -0.70 10.51 29.30
C ASN A 325 -0.08 9.27 28.63
N ALA A 326 -0.59 8.07 28.90
CA ALA A 326 -0.17 6.85 28.23
C ALA A 326 -0.54 6.88 26.74
N GLN A 327 -1.78 7.25 26.41
CA GLN A 327 -2.23 7.41 25.02
C GLN A 327 -1.37 8.45 24.27
N LYS A 328 -1.13 9.62 24.86
CA LYS A 328 -0.25 10.64 24.26
C LYS A 328 1.15 10.12 23.95
N ARG A 329 1.73 9.29 24.85
CA ARG A 329 3.04 8.67 24.61
C ARG A 329 3.02 7.68 23.45
N ILE A 330 1.95 6.90 23.29
CA ILE A 330 1.79 5.99 22.15
C ILE A 330 1.61 6.77 20.86
N GLU A 331 0.78 7.82 20.89
CA GLU A 331 0.58 8.70 19.76
C GLU A 331 1.89 9.35 19.32
N SER A 332 2.68 9.91 20.25
CA SER A 332 4.01 10.45 19.94
C SER A 332 4.96 9.38 19.38
N ARG A 333 4.99 8.18 19.97
CA ARG A 333 5.82 7.07 19.46
C ARG A 333 5.39 6.67 18.04
N ASN A 334 4.10 6.55 17.79
CA ASN A 334 3.56 6.18 16.48
C ASN A 334 3.82 7.30 15.46
N PHE A 335 3.74 8.57 15.87
CA PHE A 335 4.12 9.72 15.08
C PHE A 335 5.61 9.68 14.71
N ASP A 336 6.50 9.43 15.66
CA ASP A 336 7.95 9.29 15.40
C ASP A 336 8.24 8.14 14.42
N ILE A 337 7.54 7.01 14.55
CA ILE A 337 7.66 5.89 13.61
C ILE A 337 7.21 6.32 12.21
N ARG A 338 6.05 6.98 12.08
CA ARG A 338 5.54 7.47 10.80
C ARG A 338 6.47 8.51 10.17
N LYS A 339 6.99 9.44 10.97
CA LYS A 339 7.96 10.44 10.55
C LYS A 339 9.25 9.79 10.04
N ASN A 340 9.79 8.83 10.78
CA ASN A 340 10.96 8.09 10.34
C ASN A 340 10.70 7.35 9.03
N LEU A 341 9.55 6.67 8.88
CA LEU A 341 9.17 6.01 7.65
C LEU A 341 9.07 6.99 6.48
N LEU A 342 8.43 8.16 6.69
CA LEU A 342 8.31 9.21 5.69
C LEU A 342 9.67 9.71 5.22
N GLU A 343 10.62 9.93 6.14
CA GLU A 343 11.96 10.39 5.78
C GLU A 343 12.73 9.40 4.90
N TYR A 344 12.54 8.09 5.09
CA TYR A 344 13.09 7.08 4.18
C TYR A 344 12.38 7.08 2.83
N ASP A 345 11.06 7.20 2.85
CA ASP A 345 10.22 7.23 1.66
C ASP A 345 10.45 8.48 0.80
N ASP A 346 10.78 9.61 1.41
CA ASP A 346 11.09 10.87 0.72
C ASP A 346 12.31 10.71 -0.20
N VAL A 347 13.35 10.00 0.23
CA VAL A 347 14.53 9.72 -0.62
C VAL A 347 14.14 8.91 -1.85
N ALA A 348 13.37 7.84 -1.66
CA ALA A 348 12.88 7.02 -2.76
C ALA A 348 11.89 7.79 -3.65
N ASN A 349 11.12 8.73 -3.08
CA ASN A 349 10.19 9.57 -3.82
C ASN A 349 10.91 10.61 -4.69
N ASP A 350 11.96 11.24 -4.18
CA ASP A 350 12.78 12.19 -4.95
C ASP A 350 13.41 11.50 -6.18
N GLN A 351 13.98 10.31 -5.97
CA GLN A 351 14.50 9.47 -7.06
C GLN A 351 13.40 9.07 -8.06
N ARG A 352 12.21 8.70 -7.56
CA ARG A 352 11.06 8.38 -8.41
C ARG A 352 10.63 9.57 -9.26
N GLN A 353 10.56 10.77 -8.68
CA GLN A 353 10.21 11.99 -9.40
C GLN A 353 11.21 12.28 -10.52
N ALA A 354 12.51 12.14 -10.24
CA ALA A 354 13.55 12.31 -11.25
C ALA A 354 13.39 11.29 -12.40
N ILE A 355 13.22 10.00 -12.08
CA ILE A 355 13.03 8.95 -13.10
C ILE A 355 11.73 9.12 -13.87
N TYR A 356 10.64 9.51 -13.22
CA TYR A 356 9.37 9.74 -13.90
C TYR A 356 9.42 10.98 -14.79
N SER A 357 10.15 12.02 -14.37
CA SER A 357 10.41 13.19 -15.22
C SER A 357 11.20 12.79 -16.46
N LEU A 358 12.30 12.04 -16.30
CA LEU A 358 13.10 11.53 -17.41
C LEU A 358 12.26 10.65 -18.34
N ARG A 359 11.48 9.72 -17.77
CA ARG A 359 10.61 8.81 -18.52
C ARG A 359 9.53 9.56 -19.30
N ASN A 360 8.92 10.58 -18.70
CA ASN A 360 7.92 11.41 -19.37
C ASN A 360 8.55 12.26 -20.48
N GLN A 361 9.73 12.84 -20.24
CA GLN A 361 10.48 13.56 -21.26
C GLN A 361 10.77 12.66 -22.47
N LEU A 362 11.28 11.44 -22.24
CA LEU A 362 11.50 10.46 -23.29
C LEU A 362 10.19 10.10 -24.03
N LEU A 363 9.05 10.01 -23.33
CA LEU A 363 7.74 9.72 -23.91
C LEU A 363 7.16 10.88 -24.73
N GLU A 364 7.44 12.12 -24.35
CA GLU A 364 6.93 13.33 -25.00
C GLU A 364 7.81 13.79 -26.16
N GLU A 365 9.13 13.58 -26.10
CA GLU A 365 10.05 13.95 -27.16
C GLU A 365 9.87 13.05 -28.40
N ASP A 366 9.83 13.69 -29.58
CA ASP A 366 9.72 13.03 -30.88
C ASP A 366 11.07 12.45 -31.35
N ASN A 367 12.19 13.08 -30.98
CA ASN A 367 13.52 12.72 -31.44
C ASN A 367 14.56 12.90 -30.33
N ILE A 368 15.23 11.80 -29.98
CA ILE A 368 16.28 11.75 -28.96
C ILE A 368 17.67 11.43 -29.54
N SER A 369 17.82 11.37 -30.87
CA SER A 369 19.04 10.92 -31.54
C SER A 369 20.26 11.82 -31.26
N GLU A 370 20.03 13.11 -31.00
CA GLU A 370 21.10 14.03 -30.58
C GLU A 370 21.63 13.67 -29.19
N ALA A 371 20.73 13.44 -28.23
CA ALA A 371 21.09 12.99 -26.88
C ALA A 371 21.79 11.62 -26.90
N ILE A 372 21.32 10.68 -27.72
CA ILE A 372 22.01 9.40 -27.93
C ILE A 372 23.42 9.62 -28.50
N GLY A 373 23.59 10.55 -29.45
CA GLY A 373 24.90 10.89 -30.00
C GLY A 373 25.88 11.44 -28.94
N GLU A 374 25.39 12.25 -28.01
CA GLU A 374 26.15 12.74 -26.87
C GLU A 374 26.50 11.60 -25.90
N LEU A 375 25.52 10.76 -25.53
CA LEU A 375 25.73 9.59 -24.68
C LEU A 375 26.75 8.61 -25.25
N ILE A 376 26.73 8.35 -26.56
CA ILE A 376 27.74 7.52 -27.23
C ILE A 376 29.13 8.14 -27.04
N LYS A 377 29.26 9.46 -27.21
CA LYS A 377 30.54 10.13 -27.05
C LYS A 377 31.04 10.02 -25.61
N GLU A 378 30.19 10.29 -24.63
CA GLU A 378 30.52 10.20 -23.21
C GLU A 378 30.92 8.78 -22.80
N GLU A 379 30.13 7.77 -23.19
CA GLU A 379 30.42 6.36 -22.92
C GLU A 379 31.76 5.93 -23.51
N MET A 380 32.08 6.33 -24.75
CA MET A 380 33.35 5.98 -25.39
C MET A 380 34.55 6.67 -24.73
N LEU A 381 34.38 7.90 -24.24
CA LEU A 381 35.41 8.61 -23.48
C LEU A 381 35.66 7.93 -22.13
N ALA A 382 34.60 7.62 -21.38
CA ALA A 382 34.67 6.92 -20.09
C ALA A 382 35.31 5.54 -20.25
N LEU A 383 34.81 4.75 -21.21
CA LEU A 383 35.36 3.43 -21.54
C LEU A 383 36.84 3.51 -21.88
N THR A 384 37.26 4.47 -22.72
CA THR A 384 38.67 4.60 -23.07
C THR A 384 39.52 4.96 -21.83
N GLY A 385 39.00 5.80 -20.94
CA GLY A 385 39.66 6.18 -19.68
C GLY A 385 39.94 5.00 -18.75
N ASP A 386 39.07 3.98 -18.74
CA ASP A 386 39.28 2.77 -17.92
C ASP A 386 40.49 1.94 -18.39
N PHE A 387 40.73 1.87 -19.71
CA PHE A 387 41.83 1.10 -20.29
C PHE A 387 43.10 1.92 -20.54
N ILE A 388 42.93 3.23 -20.78
CA ILE A 388 43.98 4.21 -21.07
C ILE A 388 43.72 5.45 -20.19
N PRO A 389 44.18 5.44 -18.92
CA PRO A 389 43.99 6.58 -18.03
C PRO A 389 44.69 7.84 -18.53
N LEU A 390 44.12 9.01 -18.28
CA LEU A 390 44.63 10.30 -18.77
C LEU A 390 46.09 10.58 -18.32
N GLU A 391 46.44 10.20 -17.09
CA GLU A 391 47.77 10.38 -16.50
C GLU A 391 48.64 9.11 -16.59
N SER A 392 48.53 8.33 -17.67
CA SER A 392 49.27 7.07 -17.85
C SER A 392 50.35 7.14 -18.92
N VAL A 393 51.37 6.29 -18.77
CA VAL A 393 52.42 6.06 -19.79
C VAL A 393 52.01 4.92 -20.72
N GLU A 394 52.54 4.90 -21.96
CA GLU A 394 52.19 3.91 -22.99
C GLU A 394 52.29 2.45 -22.51
N SER A 395 53.23 2.14 -21.61
CA SER A 395 53.39 0.79 -21.06
C SER A 395 52.24 0.33 -20.15
N GLN A 396 51.41 1.26 -19.67
CA GLN A 396 50.22 0.98 -18.84
C GLN A 396 48.95 0.85 -19.67
N TRP A 397 49.02 1.15 -20.98
CA TRP A 397 47.85 1.12 -21.85
C TRP A 397 47.43 -0.31 -22.16
N ARG A 398 46.16 -0.63 -21.88
CA ARG A 398 45.59 -1.96 -22.09
C ARG A 398 44.86 -2.03 -23.44
N ILE A 399 45.59 -1.75 -24.52
CA ILE A 399 45.04 -1.58 -25.88
C ILE A 399 44.36 -2.87 -26.36
N ALA A 400 45.00 -4.03 -26.20
CA ALA A 400 44.43 -5.31 -26.63
C ALA A 400 43.12 -5.67 -25.88
N GLU A 401 43.02 -5.30 -24.60
CA GLU A 401 41.79 -5.48 -23.81
C GLU A 401 40.70 -4.52 -24.30
N LEU A 402 41.05 -3.27 -24.60
CA LEU A 402 40.15 -2.27 -25.14
C LEU A 402 39.59 -2.69 -26.52
N GLU A 403 40.45 -3.14 -27.45
CA GLU A 403 40.01 -3.63 -28.77
C GLU A 403 39.06 -4.82 -28.64
N LYS A 404 39.37 -5.77 -27.74
CA LYS A 404 38.51 -6.91 -27.46
C LYS A 404 37.15 -6.45 -26.91
N HIS A 405 37.15 -5.53 -25.95
CA HIS A 405 35.92 -5.01 -25.35
C HIS A 405 35.06 -4.24 -26.37
N LEU A 406 35.67 -3.39 -27.20
CA LEU A 406 35.02 -2.67 -28.30
C LEU A 406 34.37 -3.62 -29.31
N LYS A 407 35.07 -4.71 -29.66
CA LYS A 407 34.55 -5.73 -30.56
C LYS A 407 33.39 -6.52 -29.95
N GLU A 408 33.54 -6.99 -28.71
CA GLU A 408 32.52 -7.83 -28.05
C GLU A 408 31.25 -7.04 -27.73
N HIS A 409 31.36 -5.81 -27.23
CA HIS A 409 30.23 -5.03 -26.73
C HIS A 409 29.64 -4.08 -27.76
N TYR A 410 30.46 -3.51 -28.64
CA TYR A 410 30.03 -2.46 -29.58
C TYR A 410 30.16 -2.87 -31.05
N LEU A 411 30.66 -4.08 -31.35
CA LEU A 411 30.92 -4.55 -32.71
C LEU A 411 31.82 -3.58 -33.49
N ILE A 412 32.71 -2.87 -32.79
CA ILE A 412 33.70 -1.95 -33.37
C ILE A 412 35.00 -2.74 -33.52
N GLU A 413 35.38 -2.98 -34.77
CA GLU A 413 36.65 -3.63 -35.11
C GLU A 413 37.63 -2.56 -35.55
N GLU A 414 38.45 -2.07 -34.63
CA GLU A 414 39.51 -1.12 -34.89
C GLU A 414 40.86 -1.78 -34.61
N ASN A 415 41.86 -1.43 -35.42
CA ASN A 415 43.24 -1.84 -35.20
C ASN A 415 43.99 -0.67 -34.56
N LEU A 416 43.64 -0.39 -33.30
CA LEU A 416 44.20 0.67 -32.48
C LEU A 416 45.70 0.48 -32.30
N GLU A 417 46.19 -0.76 -32.20
CA GLU A 417 47.64 -1.05 -32.18
C GLU A 417 48.36 -0.47 -33.41
N GLN A 418 47.83 -0.67 -34.61
CA GLN A 418 48.40 -0.09 -35.83
C GLN A 418 48.22 1.42 -35.92
N ALA A 419 47.12 1.96 -35.43
CA ALA A 419 46.86 3.40 -35.43
C ALA A 419 47.83 4.16 -34.50
N ILE A 420 48.11 3.59 -33.33
CA ILE A 420 49.06 4.12 -32.34
C ILE A 420 50.49 3.97 -32.85
N ALA A 421 50.85 2.82 -33.41
CA ALA A 421 52.19 2.59 -33.98
C ALA A 421 52.54 3.53 -35.15
N LYS A 422 51.54 4.00 -35.91
CA LYS A 422 51.74 4.96 -37.02
C LYS A 422 51.91 6.40 -36.56
N ASN A 423 51.53 6.75 -35.33
CA ASN A 423 51.43 8.14 -34.90
C ASN A 423 51.89 8.32 -33.44
N THR A 424 53.20 8.49 -33.24
CA THR A 424 53.90 8.60 -31.95
C THR A 424 53.57 9.86 -31.12
N LYS A 425 52.57 10.65 -31.52
CA LYS A 425 52.10 11.86 -30.81
C LYS A 425 50.66 11.76 -30.31
N LEU A 426 50.06 10.57 -30.33
CA LEU A 426 48.70 10.37 -29.84
C LEU A 426 48.67 10.48 -28.31
N THR A 427 47.98 11.49 -27.78
CA THR A 427 47.66 11.58 -26.36
C THR A 427 46.47 10.67 -26.03
N PRO A 428 46.32 10.22 -24.77
CA PRO A 428 45.14 9.48 -24.32
C PRO A 428 43.82 10.15 -24.72
N GLU A 429 43.74 11.48 -24.57
CA GLU A 429 42.56 12.28 -24.95
C GLU A 429 42.25 12.15 -26.44
N ARG A 430 43.28 12.18 -27.28
CA ARG A 430 43.10 12.10 -28.73
C ARG A 430 42.68 10.71 -29.18
N ILE A 431 43.15 9.66 -28.48
CA ILE A 431 42.72 8.28 -28.71
C ILE A 431 41.24 8.15 -28.35
N ALA A 432 40.82 8.68 -27.19
CA ALA A 432 39.44 8.63 -26.74
C ALA A 432 38.50 9.40 -27.70
N GLU A 433 38.90 10.59 -28.17
CA GLU A 433 38.17 11.34 -29.20
C GLU A 433 38.05 10.58 -30.52
N LEU A 434 39.11 9.88 -30.93
CA LEU A 434 39.13 9.12 -32.18
C LEU A 434 38.14 7.96 -32.11
N ILE A 435 38.18 7.17 -31.03
CA ILE A 435 37.23 6.07 -30.79
C ILE A 435 35.80 6.60 -30.75
N ALA A 436 35.54 7.69 -30.02
CA ALA A 436 34.20 8.29 -29.94
C ALA A 436 33.68 8.74 -31.32
N SER A 437 34.53 9.38 -32.13
CA SER A 437 34.16 9.82 -33.48
C SER A 437 33.87 8.67 -34.43
N GLN A 438 34.64 7.57 -34.34
CA GLN A 438 34.43 6.36 -35.11
C GLN A 438 33.16 5.65 -34.70
N ALA A 439 32.92 5.51 -33.39
CA ALA A 439 31.69 4.93 -32.84
C ALA A 439 30.46 5.69 -33.34
N ALA A 440 30.47 7.03 -33.27
CA ALA A 440 29.39 7.88 -33.77
C ALA A 440 29.16 7.72 -35.29
N THR A 441 30.24 7.58 -36.07
CA THR A 441 30.15 7.36 -37.52
C THR A 441 29.53 6.00 -37.82
N ARG A 442 30.02 4.94 -37.18
CA ARG A 442 29.52 3.57 -37.34
C ARG A 442 28.06 3.45 -36.93
N TYR A 443 27.66 4.13 -35.85
CA TYR A 443 26.28 4.20 -35.41
C TYR A 443 25.37 4.79 -36.49
N LYS A 444 25.76 5.95 -37.05
CA LYS A 444 25.01 6.58 -38.15
C LYS A 444 24.93 5.69 -39.40
N GLU A 445 26.02 5.01 -39.75
CA GLU A 445 26.05 4.08 -40.89
C GLU A 445 25.13 2.88 -40.70
N LYS A 446 25.13 2.29 -39.50
CA LYS A 446 24.27 1.15 -39.15
C LYS A 446 22.80 1.47 -39.37
N TYR A 447 22.35 2.62 -38.90
CA TYR A 447 20.94 3.00 -38.90
C TYR A 447 20.48 3.77 -40.15
N LYS A 448 21.38 4.06 -41.09
CA LYS A 448 21.10 4.79 -42.33
C LYS A 448 19.94 4.22 -43.17
N LYS A 449 19.73 2.90 -43.12
CA LYS A 449 18.64 2.22 -43.86
C LYS A 449 17.26 2.43 -43.24
N ILE A 450 17.20 2.78 -41.95
CA ILE A 450 15.95 2.85 -41.16
C ILE A 450 15.77 4.27 -40.58
N GLU A 451 16.40 5.28 -41.19
CA GLU A 451 16.51 6.66 -40.70
C GLU A 451 15.21 7.26 -40.13
N LYS A 452 14.05 6.91 -40.68
CA LYS A 452 12.73 7.38 -40.21
C LYS A 452 12.26 6.78 -38.88
N ASN A 453 12.68 5.55 -38.55
CA ASN A 453 12.24 4.83 -37.34
C ASN A 453 13.33 4.77 -36.26
N VAL A 454 14.52 5.34 -36.51
CA VAL A 454 15.65 5.32 -35.56
C VAL A 454 15.28 5.96 -34.23
N ALA A 455 14.70 7.16 -34.27
CA ALA A 455 14.28 7.87 -33.06
C ALA A 455 13.27 7.06 -32.21
N GLN A 456 12.34 6.36 -32.87
CA GLN A 456 11.38 5.50 -32.17
C GLN A 456 12.04 4.26 -31.55
N LEU A 457 13.00 3.65 -32.26
CA LEU A 457 13.78 2.52 -31.77
C LEU A 457 14.66 2.92 -30.57
N GLU A 458 15.40 4.02 -30.69
CA GLU A 458 16.23 4.59 -29.62
C GLU A 458 15.40 4.82 -28.36
N LYS A 459 14.24 5.46 -28.50
CA LYS A 459 13.28 5.72 -27.42
C LYS A 459 12.76 4.43 -26.79
N GLN A 460 12.41 3.44 -27.61
CA GLN A 460 11.92 2.15 -27.11
C GLN A 460 12.99 1.42 -26.29
N VAL A 461 14.24 1.37 -26.80
CA VAL A 461 15.36 0.75 -26.09
C VAL A 461 15.62 1.48 -24.77
N MET A 462 15.71 2.82 -24.81
CA MET A 462 15.97 3.62 -23.61
C MET A 462 14.90 3.42 -22.53
N LEU A 463 13.61 3.45 -22.91
CA LEU A 463 12.50 3.22 -21.98
C LEU A 463 12.53 1.81 -21.38
N GLN A 464 12.83 0.79 -22.20
CA GLN A 464 12.89 -0.59 -21.74
C GLN A 464 14.05 -0.80 -20.75
N VAL A 465 15.23 -0.25 -21.03
CA VAL A 465 16.40 -0.33 -20.16
C VAL A 465 16.12 0.42 -18.85
N LEU A 466 15.60 1.65 -18.94
CA LEU A 466 15.22 2.46 -17.78
C LEU A 466 14.24 1.71 -16.88
N ASP A 467 13.16 1.14 -17.45
CA ASP A 467 12.13 0.42 -16.68
C ASP A 467 12.71 -0.84 -15.99
N VAL A 468 13.71 -1.52 -16.59
CA VAL A 468 14.37 -2.69 -15.98
C VAL A 468 15.28 -2.28 -14.83
N HIS A 469 16.22 -1.36 -15.06
CA HIS A 469 17.16 -0.93 -14.02
C HIS A 469 16.45 -0.21 -12.86
N TRP A 470 15.41 0.58 -13.15
CA TRP A 470 14.61 1.21 -12.10
C TRP A 470 13.94 0.18 -11.18
N LYS A 471 13.42 -0.92 -11.73
CA LYS A 471 12.84 -1.99 -10.93
C LYS A 471 13.87 -2.68 -10.04
N ASP A 472 15.06 -2.95 -10.58
CA ASP A 472 16.13 -3.58 -9.82
C ASP A 472 16.62 -2.64 -8.70
N HIS A 473 16.74 -1.34 -8.99
CA HIS A 473 17.06 -0.31 -8.00
C HIS A 473 16.02 -0.23 -6.87
N LEU A 474 14.72 -0.29 -7.19
CA LEU A 474 13.68 -0.33 -6.16
C LEU A 474 13.83 -1.54 -5.22
N ALA A 475 14.21 -2.70 -5.75
CA ALA A 475 14.46 -3.88 -4.94
C ALA A 475 15.69 -3.72 -4.03
N GLU A 476 16.77 -3.14 -4.55
CA GLU A 476 17.99 -2.87 -3.76
C GLU A 476 17.77 -1.77 -2.71
N MET A 477 16.95 -0.75 -3.01
CA MET A 477 16.53 0.29 -2.05
C MET A 477 15.74 -0.28 -0.88
N ASP A 478 14.86 -1.25 -1.13
CA ASP A 478 14.14 -1.98 -0.07
C ASP A 478 15.11 -2.77 0.82
N HIS A 479 16.16 -3.36 0.25
CA HIS A 479 17.22 -4.06 0.99
C HIS A 479 18.07 -3.11 1.83
N LEU A 480 18.49 -1.99 1.25
CA LEU A 480 19.24 -0.97 1.96
C LEU A 480 18.47 -0.45 3.18
N ARG A 481 17.16 -0.21 3.02
CA ARG A 481 16.30 0.26 4.13
C ARG A 481 16.27 -0.73 5.30
N GLN A 482 16.32 -2.03 5.03
CA GLN A 482 16.32 -3.08 6.07
C GLN A 482 17.67 -3.19 6.77
N SER A 483 18.77 -3.12 6.02
CA SER A 483 20.12 -3.33 6.54
C SER A 483 20.67 -2.11 7.29
N VAL A 484 20.28 -0.89 6.89
CA VAL A 484 20.84 0.35 7.43
C VAL A 484 20.58 0.53 8.92
N GLY A 485 19.51 -0.08 9.45
CA GLY A 485 19.21 -0.09 10.89
C GLY A 485 20.36 -0.66 11.73
N LEU A 486 21.13 -1.61 11.19
CA LEU A 486 22.29 -2.19 11.87
C LEU A 486 23.46 -1.21 12.00
N ARG A 487 23.51 -0.14 11.19
CA ARG A 487 24.54 0.91 11.29
C ARG A 487 24.42 1.72 12.59
N ALA A 488 23.23 1.74 13.22
CA ALA A 488 23.01 2.39 14.51
C ALA A 488 23.92 1.82 15.62
N TYR A 489 24.28 0.53 15.54
CA TYR A 489 25.19 -0.11 16.50
C TYR A 489 26.61 0.48 16.44
N ALA A 490 27.01 1.05 15.30
CA ALA A 490 28.30 1.73 15.13
C ALA A 490 28.23 3.24 15.46
N GLN A 491 27.18 3.70 16.15
CA GLN A 491 26.94 5.11 16.49
C GLN A 491 26.85 6.06 15.28
N LYS A 492 26.65 5.51 14.07
CA LYS A 492 26.34 6.30 12.89
C LYS A 492 24.83 6.51 12.79
N ASN A 493 24.42 7.68 12.27
CA ASN A 493 23.01 7.95 12.02
C ASN A 493 22.54 7.14 10.79
N PRO A 494 21.64 6.15 10.95
CA PRO A 494 21.18 5.29 9.85
C PRO A 494 20.55 6.08 8.69
N LYS A 495 19.92 7.23 8.98
CA LYS A 495 19.24 8.04 7.97
C LYS A 495 20.23 8.68 6.99
N ASN A 496 21.34 9.20 7.51
CA ASN A 496 22.36 9.83 6.68
C ASN A 496 23.11 8.79 5.85
N GLU A 497 23.39 7.63 6.44
CA GLU A 497 24.01 6.52 5.70
C GLU A 497 23.06 6.00 4.61
N TYR A 498 21.76 5.88 4.90
CA TYR A 498 20.75 5.52 3.89
C TYR A 498 20.74 6.52 2.74
N LYS A 499 20.68 7.83 3.03
CA LYS A 499 20.69 8.87 1.99
C LYS A 499 21.94 8.82 1.12
N ARG A 500 23.12 8.63 1.72
CA ARG A 500 24.39 8.55 0.98
C ARG A 500 24.43 7.30 0.09
N GLU A 501 24.21 6.11 0.67
CA GLU A 501 24.25 4.85 -0.07
C GLU A 501 23.15 4.79 -1.15
N ALA A 502 21.95 5.30 -0.86
CA ALA A 502 20.86 5.38 -1.83
C ALA A 502 21.18 6.30 -3.01
N PHE A 503 21.90 7.40 -2.76
CA PHE A 503 22.32 8.32 -3.81
C PHE A 503 23.42 7.72 -4.69
N GLU A 504 24.44 7.10 -4.08
CA GLU A 504 25.50 6.37 -4.79
C GLU A 504 24.92 5.25 -5.68
N MET A 505 23.95 4.48 -5.17
CA MET A 505 23.25 3.45 -5.94
C MET A 505 22.43 4.05 -7.09
N PHE A 506 21.82 5.22 -6.89
CA PHE A 506 21.03 5.90 -7.91
C PHE A 506 21.90 6.45 -9.05
N GLU A 507 23.05 7.06 -8.74
CA GLU A 507 24.03 7.49 -9.75
C GLU A 507 24.54 6.28 -10.56
N SER A 508 24.94 5.21 -9.87
CA SER A 508 25.38 3.97 -10.53
C SER A 508 24.30 3.39 -11.45
N MET A 509 23.03 3.44 -11.03
CA MET A 509 21.92 2.97 -11.86
C MET A 509 21.76 3.85 -13.13
N LEU A 510 21.89 5.17 -13.02
CA LEU A 510 21.79 6.06 -14.19
C LEU A 510 22.92 5.79 -15.19
N ASP A 511 24.15 5.59 -14.71
CA ASP A 511 25.30 5.24 -15.54
C ASP A 511 25.10 3.88 -16.22
N GLU A 512 24.60 2.88 -15.49
CA GLU A 512 24.27 1.57 -16.04
C GLU A 512 23.18 1.65 -17.12
N ILE A 513 22.14 2.46 -16.92
CA ILE A 513 21.08 2.67 -17.91
C ILE A 513 21.69 3.22 -19.21
N ASN A 514 22.55 4.24 -19.11
CA ASN A 514 23.19 4.85 -20.27
C ASN A 514 24.07 3.82 -21.00
N SER A 515 24.98 3.16 -20.28
CA SER A 515 25.92 2.19 -20.86
C SER A 515 25.19 1.00 -21.50
N GLU A 516 24.18 0.44 -20.83
CA GLU A 516 23.44 -0.71 -21.34
C GLU A 516 22.56 -0.34 -22.55
N ALA A 517 21.94 0.84 -22.54
CA ALA A 517 21.20 1.33 -23.71
C ALA A 517 22.10 1.44 -24.93
N ILE A 518 23.30 2.03 -24.80
CA ILE A 518 24.24 2.12 -25.92
C ILE A 518 24.70 0.74 -26.37
N LYS A 519 25.06 -0.18 -25.46
CA LYS A 519 25.45 -1.56 -25.80
C LYS A 519 24.35 -2.28 -26.58
N ILE A 520 23.10 -2.20 -26.15
CA ILE A 520 21.96 -2.81 -26.85
C ILE A 520 21.81 -2.19 -28.23
N LEU A 521 21.87 -0.86 -28.36
CA LEU A 521 21.74 -0.18 -29.65
C LEU A 521 22.88 -0.56 -30.62
N PHE A 522 24.10 -0.81 -30.15
CA PHE A 522 25.20 -1.27 -31.00
C PHE A 522 25.08 -2.76 -31.38
N ARG A 523 24.55 -3.61 -30.49
CA ARG A 523 24.38 -5.06 -30.75
C ARG A 523 23.12 -5.41 -31.51
N LEU A 524 22.10 -4.56 -31.50
CA LEU A 524 20.81 -4.85 -32.12
C LEU A 524 20.96 -5.15 -33.62
N GLU A 525 20.64 -6.37 -34.03
CA GLU A 525 20.65 -6.73 -35.45
C GLU A 525 19.42 -6.15 -36.13
N LEU A 526 19.64 -5.40 -37.20
CA LEU A 526 18.55 -4.88 -38.01
C LEU A 526 18.00 -6.02 -38.86
N ALA A 527 16.80 -6.48 -38.54
CA ALA A 527 16.08 -7.44 -39.35
C ALA A 527 15.93 -6.90 -40.79
N SER A 528 16.05 -7.80 -41.77
CA SER A 528 15.85 -7.47 -43.18
C SER A 528 14.38 -7.06 -43.45
N GLU A 529 14.11 -6.33 -44.54
CA GLU A 529 12.73 -5.94 -44.91
C GLU A 529 11.78 -7.15 -45.06
N GLU A 530 12.31 -8.32 -45.42
CA GLU A 530 11.56 -9.59 -45.48
C GLU A 530 11.19 -10.11 -44.08
N GLU A 531 12.13 -10.13 -43.14
CA GLU A 531 11.88 -10.53 -41.75
C GLU A 531 10.94 -9.56 -41.01
N LEU A 532 11.04 -8.25 -41.30
CA LEU A 532 10.14 -7.22 -40.79
C LEU A 532 8.71 -7.42 -41.31
N ARG A 533 8.52 -7.75 -42.58
CA ARG A 533 7.20 -8.09 -43.14
C ARG A 533 6.61 -9.35 -42.52
N GLU A 534 7.41 -10.40 -42.35
CA GLU A 534 6.96 -11.64 -41.69
C GLU A 534 6.59 -11.40 -40.21
N LEU A 535 7.34 -10.56 -39.50
CA LEU A 535 7.05 -10.16 -38.11
C LEU A 535 5.79 -9.29 -38.01
N GLU A 536 5.60 -8.33 -38.91
CA GLU A 536 4.39 -7.52 -39.00
C GLU A 536 3.16 -8.39 -39.27
N GLU A 537 3.23 -9.30 -40.24
CA GLU A 537 2.17 -10.27 -40.55
C GLU A 537 1.82 -11.13 -39.32
N ARG A 538 2.83 -11.66 -38.62
CA ARG A 538 2.64 -12.42 -37.37
C ARG A 538 2.05 -11.58 -36.24
N SER A 539 2.44 -10.32 -36.11
CA SER A 539 1.95 -9.42 -35.06
C SER A 539 0.49 -9.01 -35.29
N VAL A 540 0.10 -8.76 -36.54
CA VAL A 540 -1.29 -8.50 -36.95
C VAL A 540 -2.15 -9.74 -36.74
N GLU A 541 -1.62 -10.93 -37.05
CA GLU A 541 -2.31 -12.20 -36.81
C GLU A 541 -2.44 -12.51 -35.32
N ALA A 542 -1.42 -12.19 -34.51
CA ALA A 542 -1.46 -12.29 -33.05
C ALA A 542 -2.46 -11.29 -32.42
N GLN A 543 -2.53 -10.05 -32.92
CA GLN A 543 -3.53 -9.05 -32.49
C GLN A 543 -4.95 -9.50 -32.85
N LYS A 544 -5.19 -9.99 -34.07
CA LYS A 544 -6.48 -10.59 -34.45
C LYS A 544 -6.84 -11.78 -33.58
N ASN A 545 -5.87 -12.64 -33.25
CA ASN A 545 -6.08 -13.76 -32.34
C ASN A 545 -6.37 -13.31 -30.90
N LYS A 546 -5.78 -12.20 -30.45
CA LYS A 546 -6.05 -11.60 -29.13
C LYS A 546 -7.44 -10.97 -29.08
N GLU A 547 -7.86 -10.26 -30.12
CA GLU A 547 -9.22 -9.71 -30.26
C GLU A 547 -10.27 -10.81 -30.36
N MET A 548 -10.01 -11.89 -31.11
CA MET A 548 -10.88 -13.06 -31.15
C MET A 548 -10.97 -13.77 -29.78
N LYS A 549 -9.86 -13.86 -29.02
CA LYS A 549 -9.86 -14.39 -27.65
C LYS A 549 -10.56 -13.46 -26.65
N LEU A 550 -10.46 -12.14 -26.79
CA LEU A 550 -11.20 -11.18 -25.97
C LEU A 550 -12.70 -11.21 -26.27
N GLN A 551 -13.11 -11.45 -27.52
CA GLN A 551 -14.52 -11.64 -27.88
C GLN A 551 -15.09 -12.98 -27.40
N GLN A 552 -14.24 -14.01 -27.22
CA GLN A 552 -14.63 -15.29 -26.64
C GLN A 552 -14.61 -15.30 -25.09
N ALA A 553 -13.94 -14.35 -24.46
CA ALA A 553 -13.93 -14.19 -23.01
C ALA A 553 -15.10 -13.29 -22.56
N GLN A 554 -16.33 -13.83 -22.59
CA GLN A 554 -17.38 -13.29 -21.72
C GLN A 554 -16.97 -13.53 -20.26
N PRO A 555 -17.13 -12.56 -19.35
CA PRO A 555 -16.87 -12.79 -17.93
C PRO A 555 -17.91 -13.76 -17.39
N GLU A 556 -17.51 -15.00 -17.11
CA GLU A 556 -18.26 -15.86 -16.21
C GLU A 556 -18.26 -15.21 -14.82
N LEU A 557 -19.39 -14.60 -14.49
CA LEU A 557 -19.77 -14.30 -13.12
C LEU A 557 -19.81 -15.63 -12.35
N ILE A 558 -18.79 -15.86 -11.52
CA ILE A 558 -18.81 -16.91 -10.51
C ILE A 558 -19.85 -16.51 -9.46
N ILE A 559 -21.10 -16.91 -9.66
CA ILE A 559 -22.10 -17.00 -8.61
C ILE A 559 -22.12 -18.45 -8.18
N GLY A 560 -21.52 -18.73 -7.01
CA GLY A 560 -21.62 -20.04 -6.41
C GLY A 560 -23.05 -20.40 -6.03
N ARG A 561 -23.43 -21.67 -6.21
CA ARG A 561 -24.17 -22.47 -5.23
C ARG A 561 -24.33 -23.94 -5.65
N ASP A 562 -24.00 -24.80 -4.69
CA ASP A 562 -24.58 -26.09 -4.31
C ASP A 562 -24.81 -27.19 -5.38
N ASP A 563 -24.01 -28.25 -5.26
CA ASP A 563 -24.18 -29.55 -5.90
C ASP A 563 -25.38 -30.33 -5.32
N VAL A 564 -26.39 -30.59 -6.16
CA VAL A 564 -27.24 -31.80 -6.07
C VAL A 564 -27.59 -32.25 -7.50
N PRO A 565 -27.44 -33.55 -7.86
CA PRO A 565 -27.68 -34.02 -9.23
C PRO A 565 -29.09 -34.60 -9.40
N SER A 566 -29.80 -34.27 -10.50
CA SER A 566 -30.63 -35.23 -11.26
C SER A 566 -31.39 -34.59 -12.45
N SER A 567 -31.12 -35.16 -13.62
CA SER A 567 -31.97 -35.47 -14.80
C SER A 567 -33.10 -34.55 -15.31
N LYS A 568 -33.10 -34.45 -16.66
CA LYS A 568 -34.17 -34.16 -17.66
C LYS A 568 -34.15 -32.77 -18.31
N GLN A 569 -33.88 -32.76 -19.62
CA GLN A 569 -34.28 -31.70 -20.57
C GLN A 569 -35.82 -31.59 -20.62
N PRO A 570 -36.40 -30.38 -20.84
CA PRO A 570 -36.72 -29.96 -22.22
C PRO A 570 -36.59 -28.45 -22.53
N SER A 571 -36.28 -28.18 -23.81
CA SER A 571 -36.61 -27.02 -24.68
C SER A 571 -36.39 -25.57 -24.19
N ASN A 572 -35.40 -24.88 -24.78
CA ASN A 572 -35.27 -23.41 -24.81
C ASN A 572 -36.23 -22.79 -25.86
N PRO A 573 -36.86 -21.63 -25.58
CA PRO A 573 -37.42 -20.77 -26.63
C PRO A 573 -36.29 -19.94 -27.28
N ALA A 574 -36.31 -19.83 -28.61
CA ALA A 574 -35.32 -19.08 -29.39
C ALA A 574 -35.46 -17.57 -29.19
N THR A 575 -34.37 -16.89 -28.86
CA THR A 575 -34.28 -15.42 -28.78
C THR A 575 -34.04 -14.84 -30.17
N VAL A 576 -34.93 -13.97 -30.64
CA VAL A 576 -34.87 -13.31 -31.95
C VAL A 576 -33.76 -12.27 -31.98
N LEU A 577 -32.85 -12.38 -32.94
CA LEU A 577 -31.81 -11.40 -33.26
C LEU A 577 -32.48 -10.17 -33.92
N ARG A 578 -32.28 -8.97 -33.36
CA ARG A 578 -32.77 -7.71 -33.96
C ARG A 578 -31.75 -7.18 -34.96
N GLU A 579 -32.21 -6.88 -36.17
CA GLU A 579 -31.37 -6.41 -37.30
C GLU A 579 -31.09 -4.90 -37.30
N GLU A 580 -31.58 -4.12 -36.33
CA GLU A 580 -31.41 -2.65 -36.34
C GLU A 580 -30.68 -2.08 -35.10
N PRO A 581 -29.81 -1.07 -35.29
CA PRO A 581 -28.97 -0.49 -34.23
C PRO A 581 -29.79 0.28 -33.20
N LYS A 582 -29.39 0.17 -31.93
CA LYS A 582 -30.10 0.74 -30.77
C LYS A 582 -29.94 2.28 -30.73
N LEU A 583 -30.98 3.01 -31.11
CA LEU A 583 -31.06 4.47 -31.03
C LEU A 583 -30.89 4.97 -29.58
N GLY A 584 -29.97 5.92 -29.38
CA GLY A 584 -29.68 6.56 -28.10
C GLY A 584 -30.74 7.59 -27.71
N ARG A 585 -30.91 7.83 -26.40
CA ARG A 585 -31.95 8.71 -25.83
C ARG A 585 -31.95 10.14 -26.41
N ASN A 586 -30.81 10.66 -26.85
CA ASN A 586 -30.67 12.01 -27.38
C ASN A 586 -30.64 12.07 -28.93
N ASP A 587 -30.71 10.92 -29.61
CA ASP A 587 -30.64 10.86 -31.07
C ASP A 587 -31.95 11.34 -31.71
N PRO A 588 -31.91 11.79 -32.99
CA PRO A 588 -33.12 12.10 -33.73
C PRO A 588 -34.07 10.90 -33.76
N CYS A 589 -35.33 11.12 -33.42
CA CYS A 589 -36.29 10.04 -33.39
C CYS A 589 -36.55 9.49 -34.81
N HIS A 590 -36.56 8.17 -34.95
CA HIS A 590 -36.74 7.47 -36.22
C HIS A 590 -38.08 7.75 -36.94
N CYS A 591 -39.06 8.36 -36.27
CA CYS A 591 -40.33 8.75 -36.87
C CYS A 591 -40.25 10.00 -37.77
N GLY A 592 -39.06 10.60 -37.94
CA GLY A 592 -38.86 11.77 -38.82
C GLY A 592 -39.41 13.09 -38.26
N SER A 593 -39.84 13.12 -37.00
CA SER A 593 -40.45 14.31 -36.36
C SER A 593 -39.48 15.45 -36.04
N GLY A 594 -38.17 15.28 -36.28
CA GLY A 594 -37.12 16.25 -35.95
C GLY A 594 -36.81 16.42 -34.46
N LYS A 595 -37.51 15.70 -33.56
CA LYS A 595 -37.31 15.75 -32.10
C LYS A 595 -36.39 14.63 -31.60
N LYS A 596 -35.69 14.83 -30.47
CA LYS A 596 -34.85 13.80 -29.81
C LYS A 596 -35.71 12.64 -29.29
N TYR A 597 -35.20 11.41 -29.36
CA TYR A 597 -35.93 10.18 -29.00
C TYR A 597 -36.60 10.26 -27.62
N LYS A 598 -35.88 10.71 -26.57
CA LYS A 598 -36.42 10.88 -25.21
C LYS A 598 -37.60 11.85 -25.08
N GLN A 599 -37.80 12.75 -26.05
CA GLN A 599 -38.91 13.72 -26.05
C GLN A 599 -40.05 13.30 -26.98
N CYS A 600 -39.91 12.17 -27.67
CA CYS A 600 -40.90 11.59 -28.56
C CYS A 600 -41.21 10.15 -28.12
N HIS A 601 -40.79 9.14 -28.87
CA HIS A 601 -41.08 7.72 -28.57
C HIS A 601 -40.36 7.16 -27.34
N GLY A 602 -39.39 7.90 -26.78
CA GLY A 602 -38.73 7.60 -25.52
C GLY A 602 -39.30 8.34 -24.30
N LYS A 603 -40.44 9.04 -24.42
CA LYS A 603 -41.19 9.55 -23.25
C LYS A 603 -41.96 8.40 -22.61
N GLY A 604 -41.30 7.73 -21.68
CA GLY A 604 -41.85 6.76 -20.75
C GLY A 604 -41.13 6.91 -19.43
#